data_AF-A0A101N3D0-F1
#
_entry.id   AF-A0A101N3D0-F1
#
_cell.length_a   1.000
_cell.length_b   1.000
_cell.length_c   1.000
_cell.angle_alpha   90.00
_cell.angle_beta   90.00
_cell.angle_gamma   90.00
#
_symmetry.space_group_name_H-M   'P 1'
#
loop_
_entity.id
_entity.type
_entity.pdbx_description
1 polymer ?
#
loop_
_entity_poly.entity_id
_entity_poly.type
_entity_poly.pdbx_seq_one_letter_code
_entity_poly.pdbx_strand_id
1 'polypeptide(L)'
;MPPVAAGAAPELDGARAACTDALGVLAAARPDRLVVVGPADESGRGPHPQGAPGSFRGFGVDVDVRLGPEGDSAPQRPLPASLAVAAWLLERTGWSCAPIEGLGVGEPLEPERCIQTGRGIAARAERVAMLVMGDASACRTLKAPGYLDERAAPFDAEVARALGAADVAALRALDAELAYELKASGRAGWQILAGAAEGADLGGALLYEDAPYGVGYVVATWS
;
A
#
# COMPACT_ATOMS: atom_id res chain seq x y z
N MET A 1 -7.78 -6.59 -3.43
CA MET A 1 -7.87 -7.05 -4.83
C MET A 1 -9.33 -7.10 -5.28
N PRO A 2 -9.74 -6.24 -6.22
CA PRO A 2 -11.06 -6.28 -6.84
C PRO A 2 -11.28 -7.62 -7.56
N PRO A 3 -12.52 -8.01 -7.87
CA PRO A 3 -12.77 -9.16 -8.73
C PRO A 3 -12.23 -8.87 -10.13
N VAL A 4 -10.99 -9.29 -10.41
CA VAL A 4 -10.41 -9.21 -11.75
C VAL A 4 -11.12 -10.24 -12.62
N ALA A 5 -11.54 -9.85 -13.82
CA ALA A 5 -12.31 -10.67 -14.75
C ALA A 5 -11.44 -11.81 -15.34
N ALA A 6 -11.20 -12.84 -14.52
CA ALA A 6 -10.86 -14.22 -14.85
C ALA A 6 -10.85 -15.03 -13.54
N GLY A 7 -12.00 -15.11 -12.87
CA GLY A 7 -12.15 -15.83 -11.61
C GLY A 7 -11.59 -15.04 -10.42
N ALA A 8 -12.44 -14.78 -9.42
CA ALA A 8 -11.96 -14.49 -8.09
C ALA A 8 -11.22 -15.74 -7.59
N ALA A 9 -9.93 -15.81 -7.91
CA ALA A 9 -9.05 -16.91 -7.61
C ALA A 9 -9.06 -17.13 -6.08
N PRO A 10 -9.52 -18.29 -5.57
CA PRO A 10 -9.49 -18.62 -4.14
C PRO A 10 -8.11 -18.40 -3.50
N GLU A 11 -7.06 -18.45 -4.31
CA GLU A 11 -5.67 -18.16 -3.97
C GLU A 11 -5.47 -16.78 -3.32
N LEU A 12 -6.35 -15.80 -3.58
CA LEU A 12 -6.30 -14.47 -2.95
C LEU A 12 -7.28 -14.27 -1.79
N ASP A 13 -8.01 -15.30 -1.36
CA ASP A 13 -8.95 -15.18 -0.23
C ASP A 13 -8.22 -14.87 1.07
N GLY A 14 -7.07 -15.53 1.32
CA GLY A 14 -6.23 -15.27 2.49
C GLY A 14 -5.74 -13.82 2.55
N ALA A 15 -5.20 -13.30 1.44
CA ALA A 15 -4.76 -11.92 1.36
C ALA A 15 -5.93 -10.93 1.59
N ARG A 16 -7.12 -11.21 1.03
CA ARG A 16 -8.30 -10.35 1.21
C ARG A 16 -8.81 -10.34 2.66
N ALA A 17 -8.80 -11.49 3.33
CA ALA A 17 -9.14 -11.59 4.75
C ALA A 17 -8.15 -10.78 5.59
N ALA A 18 -6.85 -10.97 5.38
CA ALA A 18 -5.80 -10.22 6.08
C ALA A 18 -5.92 -8.70 5.86
N CYS A 19 -6.24 -8.22 4.65
CA CYS A 19 -6.49 -6.80 4.41
C CYS A 19 -7.69 -6.27 5.22
N THR A 20 -8.73 -7.08 5.38
CA THR A 20 -9.92 -6.71 6.15
C THR A 20 -9.59 -6.59 7.64
N ASP A 21 -8.82 -7.54 8.17
CA ASP A 21 -8.33 -7.49 9.55
C ASP A 21 -7.43 -6.27 9.78
N ALA A 22 -6.55 -5.95 8.82
CA ALA A 22 -5.68 -4.78 8.90
C ALA A 22 -6.47 -3.45 8.96
N LEU A 23 -7.53 -3.33 8.14
CA LEU A 23 -8.42 -2.17 8.21
C LEU A 23 -9.19 -2.10 9.53
N GLY A 24 -9.52 -3.25 10.13
CA GLY A 24 -10.08 -3.33 11.48
C GLY A 24 -9.16 -2.74 12.54
N VAL A 25 -7.86 -3.05 12.48
CA VAL A 25 -6.85 -2.47 13.38
C VAL A 25 -6.76 -0.95 13.21
N LEU A 26 -6.71 -0.47 11.96
CA LEU A 26 -6.69 0.99 11.69
C LEU A 26 -7.96 1.68 12.21
N ALA A 27 -9.13 1.06 12.07
CA ALA A 27 -10.39 1.61 12.59
C ALA A 27 -10.40 1.66 14.13
N ALA A 28 -9.87 0.63 14.79
CA ALA A 28 -9.78 0.55 16.25
C ALA A 28 -8.87 1.63 16.87
N ALA A 29 -7.85 2.08 16.13
CA ALA A 29 -7.00 3.22 16.51
C ALA A 29 -7.76 4.56 16.56
N ARG A 30 -8.98 4.63 16.00
CA ARG A 30 -9.85 5.81 15.92
C ARG A 30 -9.11 7.04 15.37
N PRO A 31 -8.43 6.99 14.22
CA PRO A 31 -7.61 8.10 13.74
C PRO A 31 -8.45 9.36 13.49
N ASP A 32 -7.80 10.52 13.46
CA ASP A 32 -8.39 11.78 13.01
C ASP A 32 -8.26 11.94 11.48
N ARG A 33 -7.33 11.20 10.87
CA ARG A 33 -7.08 11.18 9.43
C ARG A 33 -6.57 9.81 8.99
N LEU A 34 -7.07 9.31 7.85
CA LEU A 34 -6.46 8.19 7.13
C LEU A 34 -5.70 8.72 5.91
N VAL A 35 -4.43 8.36 5.77
CA VAL A 35 -3.63 8.63 4.57
C VAL A 35 -3.31 7.31 3.86
N VAL A 36 -3.81 7.17 2.64
CA VAL A 36 -3.50 6.05 1.76
C VAL A 36 -2.30 6.42 0.90
N VAL A 37 -1.24 5.63 0.94
CA VAL A 37 -0.01 5.85 0.16
C VAL A 37 0.18 4.68 -0.79
N GLY A 38 0.50 4.91 -2.06
CA GLY A 38 0.77 3.83 -2.98
C GLY A 38 1.52 4.25 -4.25
N PRO A 39 2.08 3.31 -5.00
CA PRO A 39 2.81 3.59 -6.23
C PRO A 39 1.89 4.22 -7.29
N ALA A 40 2.42 5.16 -8.06
CA ALA A 40 1.71 5.86 -9.11
C ALA A 40 2.60 6.24 -10.30
N ASP A 41 2.06 6.05 -11.49
CA ASP A 41 2.62 6.61 -12.73
C ASP A 41 2.53 8.14 -12.72
N GLU A 42 3.24 8.79 -13.65
CA GLU A 42 3.42 10.25 -13.70
C GLU A 42 2.12 11.05 -13.51
N SER A 43 1.03 10.64 -14.18
CA SER A 43 -0.28 11.31 -14.10
C SER A 43 -0.97 11.16 -12.74
N GLY A 44 -0.67 10.09 -12.00
CA GLY A 44 -1.25 9.75 -10.70
C GLY A 44 -0.42 10.21 -9.50
N ARG A 45 0.75 10.86 -9.71
CA ARG A 45 1.62 11.33 -8.62
C ARG A 45 1.00 12.49 -7.84
N GLY A 46 1.31 12.54 -6.56
CA GLY A 46 0.92 13.60 -5.64
C GLY A 46 -0.41 13.32 -4.91
N PRO A 47 -0.99 14.36 -4.28
CA PRO A 47 -2.17 14.19 -3.44
C PRO A 47 -3.44 13.94 -4.25
N HIS A 48 -4.29 13.06 -3.70
CA HIS A 48 -5.64 12.76 -4.15
C HIS A 48 -6.62 13.05 -3.01
N PRO A 49 -7.59 13.97 -3.19
CA PRO A 49 -8.54 14.29 -2.15
C PRO A 49 -9.56 13.16 -1.95
N GLN A 50 -10.30 13.25 -0.84
CA GLN A 50 -11.47 12.41 -0.63
C GLN A 50 -12.49 12.60 -1.76
N GLY A 51 -13.09 11.51 -2.19
CA GLY A 51 -14.06 11.48 -3.27
C GLY A 51 -13.43 11.23 -4.65
N ALA A 52 -12.11 11.00 -4.72
CA ALA A 52 -11.40 10.87 -6.00
C ALA A 52 -11.83 9.58 -6.69
N PRO A 53 -12.22 9.64 -7.98
CA PRO A 53 -12.72 8.48 -8.70
C PRO A 53 -11.58 7.55 -9.08
N GLY A 54 -11.79 6.25 -9.00
CA GLY A 54 -10.92 5.22 -9.56
C GLY A 54 -11.74 4.29 -10.44
N SER A 55 -11.07 3.55 -11.33
CA SER A 55 -11.74 2.56 -12.17
C SER A 55 -10.80 1.40 -12.46
N PHE A 56 -11.35 0.18 -12.48
CA PHE A 56 -10.62 -1.01 -12.89
C PHE A 56 -10.87 -1.40 -14.35
N ARG A 57 -11.55 -0.54 -15.13
CA ARG A 57 -11.82 -0.80 -16.57
C ARG A 57 -10.55 -0.99 -17.39
N GLY A 58 -9.46 -0.31 -17.02
CA GLY A 58 -8.13 -0.50 -17.62
C GLY A 58 -7.56 -1.92 -17.43
N PHE A 59 -8.08 -2.67 -16.47
CA PHE A 59 -7.74 -4.06 -16.20
C PHE A 59 -8.84 -5.03 -16.68
N GLY A 60 -9.78 -4.57 -17.51
CA GLY A 60 -10.89 -5.37 -18.03
C GLY A 60 -12.01 -5.62 -17.02
N VAL A 61 -12.05 -4.86 -15.92
CA VAL A 61 -13.06 -5.00 -14.86
C VAL A 61 -13.98 -3.79 -14.85
N ASP A 62 -15.26 -4.01 -15.09
CA ASP A 62 -16.28 -2.95 -15.06
C ASP A 62 -16.68 -2.61 -13.61
N VAL A 63 -15.73 -2.05 -12.85
CA VAL A 63 -15.93 -1.59 -11.47
C VAL A 63 -15.30 -0.21 -11.33
N ASP A 64 -16.13 0.75 -10.94
CA ASP A 64 -15.72 2.09 -10.55
C ASP A 64 -15.72 2.18 -9.02
N VAL A 65 -14.78 2.94 -8.45
CA VAL A 65 -14.57 3.09 -7.01
C VAL A 65 -14.28 4.55 -6.66
N ARG A 66 -14.34 4.88 -5.37
CA ARG A 66 -14.08 6.23 -4.89
C ARG A 66 -13.28 6.21 -3.59
N LEU A 67 -12.35 7.15 -3.44
CA LEU A 67 -11.57 7.29 -2.21
C LEU A 67 -12.42 7.93 -1.09
N GLY A 68 -13.23 7.13 -0.41
CA GLY A 68 -14.15 7.61 0.62
C GLY A 68 -15.40 8.30 0.05
N PRO A 69 -16.23 8.91 0.90
CA PRO A 69 -17.47 9.53 0.47
C PRO A 69 -17.22 10.74 -0.43
N GLU A 70 -18.19 11.04 -1.30
CA GLU A 70 -18.14 12.18 -2.21
C GLU A 70 -17.94 13.49 -1.43
N GLY A 71 -16.91 14.24 -1.82
CA GLY A 71 -16.62 15.56 -1.26
C GLY A 71 -17.15 16.68 -2.15
N ASP A 72 -17.25 17.89 -1.60
CA ASP A 72 -17.82 19.09 -2.26
C ASP A 72 -16.93 19.69 -3.37
N SER A 73 -15.90 18.98 -3.83
CA SER A 73 -14.80 19.55 -4.61
C SER A 73 -14.90 19.28 -6.12
N ALA A 74 -14.24 20.17 -6.88
CA ALA A 74 -14.11 20.22 -8.34
C ALA A 74 -13.61 18.88 -8.97
N PRO A 75 -13.63 18.72 -10.32
CA PRO A 75 -13.37 17.43 -10.95
C PRO A 75 -12.03 16.84 -10.52
N GLN A 76 -12.10 15.61 -10.02
CA GLN A 76 -11.02 14.96 -9.32
C GLN A 76 -10.24 14.08 -10.30
N ARG A 77 -8.90 14.11 -10.20
CA ARG A 77 -8.04 13.27 -11.03
C ARG A 77 -8.30 11.78 -10.71
N PRO A 78 -8.23 10.88 -11.70
CA PRO A 78 -8.39 9.46 -11.44
C PRO A 78 -7.32 8.92 -10.48
N LEU A 79 -7.73 8.00 -9.61
CA LEU A 79 -6.83 7.28 -8.72
C LEU A 79 -5.87 6.38 -9.52
N PRO A 80 -4.58 6.35 -9.18
CA PRO A 80 -3.69 5.27 -9.62
C PRO A 80 -4.19 3.92 -9.07
N ALA A 81 -3.82 2.83 -9.74
CA ALA A 81 -4.35 1.49 -9.45
C ALA A 81 -4.20 1.08 -7.97
N SER A 82 -3.06 1.37 -7.34
CA SER A 82 -2.80 1.10 -5.93
C SER A 82 -3.82 1.77 -5.00
N LEU A 83 -4.10 3.05 -5.22
CA LEU A 83 -5.08 3.82 -4.44
C LEU A 83 -6.52 3.42 -4.79
N ALA A 84 -6.80 3.00 -6.04
CA ALA A 84 -8.09 2.43 -6.40
C ALA A 84 -8.35 1.11 -5.65
N VAL A 85 -7.34 0.24 -5.49
CA VAL A 85 -7.47 -0.99 -4.69
C VAL A 85 -7.73 -0.67 -3.22
N ALA A 86 -7.05 0.33 -2.66
CA ALA A 86 -7.32 0.80 -1.31
C ALA A 86 -8.75 1.35 -1.15
N ALA A 87 -9.19 2.20 -2.08
CA ALA A 87 -10.56 2.72 -2.12
C ALA A 87 -11.59 1.58 -2.12
N TRP A 88 -11.39 0.57 -2.99
CA TRP A 88 -12.23 -0.62 -3.03
C TRP A 88 -12.28 -1.39 -1.71
N LEU A 89 -11.12 -1.56 -1.05
CA LEU A 89 -11.05 -2.23 0.26
C LEU A 89 -11.81 -1.44 1.33
N LEU A 90 -11.58 -0.13 1.39
CA LEU A 90 -12.21 0.78 2.35
C LEU A 90 -13.74 0.84 2.18
N GLU A 91 -14.22 0.91 0.94
CA GLU A 91 -15.65 0.85 0.61
C GLU A 91 -16.26 -0.49 1.08
N ARG A 92 -15.59 -1.61 0.79
CA ARG A 92 -16.06 -2.94 1.15
C ARG A 92 -16.14 -3.15 2.67
N THR A 93 -15.22 -2.54 3.43
CA THR A 93 -15.24 -2.60 4.90
C THR A 93 -16.12 -1.52 5.53
N GLY A 94 -16.74 -0.64 4.73
CA GLY A 94 -17.58 0.45 5.23
C GLY A 94 -16.81 1.48 6.06
N TRP A 95 -15.57 1.83 5.65
CA TRP A 95 -14.75 2.78 6.39
C TRP A 95 -15.47 4.14 6.53
N SER A 96 -15.71 4.54 7.78
CA SER A 96 -16.32 5.82 8.12
C SER A 96 -15.66 6.50 9.33
N CYS A 97 -14.50 6.01 9.77
CA CYS A 97 -13.87 6.42 11.02
C CYS A 97 -13.21 7.81 10.94
N ALA A 98 -12.68 8.17 9.78
CA ALA A 98 -11.95 9.42 9.57
C ALA A 98 -11.96 9.83 8.09
N PRO A 99 -11.79 11.13 7.79
CA PRO A 99 -11.54 11.61 6.44
C PRO A 99 -10.32 10.94 5.80
N ILE A 100 -10.38 10.73 4.49
CA ILE A 100 -9.36 9.99 3.73
C ILE A 100 -8.62 10.92 2.77
N GLU A 101 -7.30 10.79 2.71
CA GLU A 101 -6.46 11.41 1.68
C GLU A 101 -5.60 10.34 1.00
N GLY A 102 -5.36 10.48 -0.30
CA GLY A 102 -4.47 9.62 -1.06
C GLY A 102 -3.17 10.31 -1.41
N LEU A 103 -2.08 9.56 -1.51
CA LEU A 103 -0.79 10.01 -1.99
C LEU A 103 -0.23 9.00 -3.00
N GLY A 104 -0.20 9.40 -4.28
CA GLY A 104 0.48 8.65 -5.33
C GLY A 104 1.98 8.94 -5.32
N VAL A 105 2.79 7.90 -5.19
CA VAL A 105 4.25 7.98 -5.08
C VAL A 105 4.88 7.45 -6.35
N GLY A 106 5.70 8.27 -6.99
CA GLY A 106 6.46 7.85 -8.18
C GLY A 106 7.75 7.13 -7.80
N GLU A 107 8.16 6.16 -8.61
CA GLU A 107 9.51 5.59 -8.55
C GLU A 107 10.35 6.02 -9.78
N PRO A 108 11.70 6.06 -9.66
CA PRO A 108 12.46 5.95 -8.40
C PRO A 108 12.25 7.20 -7.51
N LEU A 109 12.29 7.00 -6.19
CA LEU A 109 12.25 8.09 -5.20
C LEU A 109 13.30 7.82 -4.14
N GLU A 110 14.16 8.82 -3.90
CA GLU A 110 15.24 8.74 -2.92
C GLU A 110 14.73 8.32 -1.53
N PRO A 111 15.42 7.39 -0.84
CA PRO A 111 15.05 6.94 0.50
C PRO A 111 14.83 8.10 1.49
N GLU A 112 15.72 9.10 1.49
CA GLU A 112 15.59 10.25 2.41
C GLU A 112 14.33 11.07 2.12
N ARG A 113 13.92 11.20 0.85
CA ARG A 113 12.66 11.86 0.50
C ARG A 113 11.45 11.05 0.92
N CYS A 114 11.51 9.72 0.84
CA CYS A 114 10.47 8.85 1.37
C CYS A 114 10.30 9.07 2.88
N ILE A 115 11.39 9.08 3.63
CA ILE A 115 11.39 9.31 5.09
C ILE A 115 10.84 10.68 5.44
N GLN A 116 11.32 11.73 4.76
CA GLN A 116 10.82 13.09 5.00
C GLN A 116 9.33 13.23 4.68
N THR A 117 8.84 12.53 3.66
CA THR A 117 7.41 12.49 3.32
C THR A 117 6.60 11.81 4.42
N GLY A 118 7.11 10.71 4.98
CA GLY A 118 6.52 10.02 6.13
C GLY A 118 6.36 10.92 7.35
N ARG A 119 7.43 11.61 7.75
CA ARG A 119 7.39 12.58 8.86
C ARG A 119 6.35 13.67 8.62
N GLY A 120 6.28 14.17 7.37
CA GLY A 120 5.30 15.17 6.97
C GLY A 120 3.85 14.66 7.02
N ILE A 121 3.61 13.36 6.79
CA ILE A 121 2.29 12.74 6.92
C ILE A 121 1.91 12.61 8.40
N ALA A 122 2.81 12.11 9.24
CA ALA A 122 2.55 11.96 10.67
C ALA A 122 2.20 13.30 11.37
N ALA A 123 2.74 14.41 10.88
CA ALA A 123 2.48 15.75 11.40
C ALA A 123 1.13 16.37 10.96
N ARG A 124 0.32 15.70 10.12
CA ARG A 124 -0.92 16.28 9.55
C ARG A 124 -2.09 16.36 10.53
N ALA A 125 -2.10 15.52 11.55
CA ALA A 125 -3.15 15.46 12.57
C ALA A 125 -2.57 14.89 13.87
N GLU A 126 -3.32 14.97 14.96
CA GLU A 126 -2.92 14.37 16.25
C GLU A 126 -2.81 12.84 16.13
N ARG A 127 -3.78 12.20 15.46
CA ARG A 127 -3.77 10.75 15.23
C ARG A 127 -3.93 10.43 13.74
N VAL A 128 -2.83 10.08 13.11
CA VAL A 128 -2.80 9.69 11.69
C VAL A 128 -2.73 8.17 11.58
N ALA A 129 -3.68 7.58 10.86
CA ALA A 129 -3.55 6.21 10.36
C ALA A 129 -2.99 6.24 8.93
N MET A 130 -2.18 5.24 8.59
CA MET A 130 -1.64 5.07 7.25
C MET A 130 -2.01 3.72 6.68
N LEU A 131 -2.49 3.70 5.44
CA LEU A 131 -2.69 2.50 4.65
C LEU A 131 -1.70 2.54 3.48
N VAL A 132 -0.64 1.74 3.57
CA VAL A 132 0.43 1.70 2.57
C VAL A 132 0.20 0.54 1.61
N MET A 133 0.07 0.88 0.33
CA MET A 133 -0.21 -0.04 -0.76
C MET A 133 1.05 -0.26 -1.59
N GLY A 134 1.32 -1.51 -1.93
CA GLY A 134 2.39 -1.90 -2.83
C GLY A 134 2.77 -3.36 -2.65
N ASP A 135 3.37 -3.93 -3.67
CA ASP A 135 3.79 -5.33 -3.70
C ASP A 135 5.28 -5.44 -3.35
N ALA A 136 5.68 -6.62 -2.86
CA ALA A 136 7.08 -7.01 -2.83
C ALA A 136 7.57 -7.41 -4.22
N SER A 137 8.65 -8.17 -4.31
CA SER A 137 9.27 -8.43 -5.62
C SER A 137 8.31 -9.11 -6.59
N ALA A 138 8.40 -8.74 -7.87
CA ALA A 138 7.65 -9.37 -8.96
C ALA A 138 8.50 -10.40 -9.74
N CYS A 139 9.54 -10.95 -9.08
CA CYS A 139 10.57 -11.78 -9.70
C CYS A 139 10.71 -13.17 -9.04
N ARG A 140 9.66 -13.68 -8.38
CA ARG A 140 9.76 -14.89 -7.52
C ARG A 140 9.74 -16.22 -8.29
N THR A 141 9.32 -16.23 -9.56
CA THR A 141 9.20 -17.45 -10.37
C THR A 141 9.54 -17.18 -11.83
N LEU A 142 9.77 -18.24 -12.61
CA LEU A 142 9.99 -18.14 -14.07
C LEU A 142 8.79 -17.53 -14.83
N LYS A 143 7.58 -17.64 -14.26
CA LYS A 143 6.35 -17.07 -14.84
C LYS A 143 6.02 -15.69 -14.28
N ALA A 144 6.82 -15.17 -13.35
CA ALA A 144 6.58 -13.88 -12.75
C ALA A 144 6.74 -12.75 -13.77
N PRO A 145 6.08 -11.60 -13.60
CA PRO A 145 6.19 -10.45 -14.52
C PRO A 145 7.62 -9.91 -14.69
N GLY A 146 8.47 -10.10 -13.67
CA GLY A 146 9.89 -9.76 -13.68
C GLY A 146 10.83 -10.87 -14.11
N TYR A 147 10.32 -12.07 -14.41
CA TYR A 147 11.09 -13.32 -14.53
C TYR A 147 11.81 -13.69 -13.22
N LEU A 148 12.35 -14.91 -13.13
CA LEU A 148 13.01 -15.36 -11.90
C LEU A 148 14.31 -14.59 -11.66
N ASP A 149 14.42 -13.97 -10.49
CA ASP A 149 15.66 -13.50 -9.89
C ASP A 149 15.83 -14.16 -8.53
N GLU A 150 16.96 -14.83 -8.30
CA GLU A 150 17.21 -15.56 -7.05
C GLU A 150 17.26 -14.64 -5.82
N ARG A 151 17.53 -13.34 -6.01
CA ARG A 151 17.55 -12.32 -4.96
C ARG A 151 16.14 -11.93 -4.49
N ALA A 152 15.11 -12.25 -5.26
CA ALA A 152 13.72 -11.94 -4.95
C ALA A 152 13.25 -12.61 -3.64
N ALA A 153 13.60 -13.88 -3.44
CA ALA A 153 13.20 -14.65 -2.26
C ALA A 153 13.72 -14.07 -0.94
N PRO A 154 15.05 -13.83 -0.78
CA PRO A 154 15.57 -13.25 0.45
C PRO A 154 15.13 -11.79 0.64
N PHE A 155 14.96 -11.01 -0.44
CA PHE A 155 14.46 -9.65 -0.35
C PHE A 155 13.04 -9.60 0.23
N ASP A 156 12.12 -10.41 -0.30
CA ASP A 156 10.73 -10.48 0.20
C ASP A 156 10.67 -10.94 1.66
N ALA A 157 11.47 -11.94 2.04
CA ALA A 157 11.53 -12.44 3.40
C ALA A 157 12.00 -11.35 4.40
N GLU A 158 12.99 -10.55 4.01
CA GLU A 158 13.46 -9.43 4.83
C GLU A 158 12.41 -8.33 4.94
N VAL A 159 11.70 -8.02 3.85
CA VAL A 159 10.57 -7.09 3.87
C VAL A 159 9.46 -7.59 4.80
N ALA A 160 9.06 -8.85 4.69
CA ALA A 160 8.02 -9.45 5.52
C ALA A 160 8.41 -9.44 7.01
N ARG A 161 9.67 -9.77 7.32
CA ARG A 161 10.23 -9.67 8.68
C ARG A 161 10.18 -8.23 9.21
N ALA A 162 10.66 -7.27 8.42
CA ALA A 162 10.75 -5.88 8.84
C ALA A 162 9.36 -5.26 9.04
N LEU A 163 8.42 -5.52 8.13
CA LEU A 163 7.02 -5.11 8.28
C LEU A 163 6.34 -5.81 9.48
N GLY A 164 6.56 -7.11 9.64
CA GLY A 164 5.98 -7.90 10.71
C GLY A 164 6.48 -7.52 12.10
N ALA A 165 7.69 -6.98 12.22
CA ALA A 165 8.29 -6.53 13.48
C ALA A 165 8.19 -5.00 13.72
N ALA A 166 7.56 -4.25 12.79
CA ALA A 166 7.63 -2.79 12.77
C ALA A 166 9.06 -2.23 12.85
N ASP A 167 10.00 -2.90 12.16
CA ASP A 167 11.43 -2.58 12.18
C ASP A 167 11.72 -1.37 11.28
N VAL A 168 11.53 -0.18 11.85
CA VAL A 168 11.75 1.11 11.20
C VAL A 168 13.17 1.24 10.64
N ALA A 169 14.17 0.70 11.32
CA ALA A 169 15.56 0.80 10.89
C ALA A 169 15.82 -0.06 9.63
N ALA A 170 15.33 -1.30 9.62
CA ALA A 170 15.45 -2.18 8.45
C ALA A 170 14.72 -1.62 7.23
N LEU A 171 13.50 -1.07 7.41
CA LEU A 171 12.74 -0.49 6.31
C LEU A 171 13.43 0.75 5.71
N ARG A 172 14.09 1.56 6.53
CA ARG A 172 14.94 2.66 6.05
C ARG A 172 16.11 2.17 5.20
N ALA A 173 16.72 1.06 5.61
CA ALA A 173 17.90 0.50 4.98
C ALA A 173 17.61 -0.32 3.72
N LEU A 174 16.34 -0.48 3.32
CA LEU A 174 16.00 -1.16 2.07
C LEU A 174 16.71 -0.52 0.87
N ASP A 175 17.44 -1.36 0.14
CA ASP A 175 18.17 -0.97 -1.05
C ASP A 175 17.21 -0.59 -2.18
N ALA A 176 17.26 0.68 -2.58
CA ALA A 176 16.37 1.22 -3.60
C ALA A 176 16.68 0.70 -5.01
N GLU A 177 17.94 0.40 -5.31
CA GLU A 177 18.36 -0.12 -6.61
C GLU A 177 17.95 -1.59 -6.74
N LEU A 178 18.23 -2.41 -5.72
CA LEU A 178 17.80 -3.81 -5.69
C LEU A 178 16.27 -3.92 -5.76
N ALA A 179 15.54 -3.11 -5.00
CA ALA A 179 14.08 -3.11 -5.04
C ALA A 179 13.53 -2.75 -6.43
N TYR A 180 14.17 -1.79 -7.10
CA TYR A 180 13.80 -1.39 -8.46
C TYR A 180 14.06 -2.52 -9.47
N GLU A 181 15.23 -3.17 -9.40
CA GLU A 181 15.57 -4.34 -10.23
C GLU A 181 14.58 -5.50 -10.02
N LEU A 182 14.17 -5.72 -8.77
CA LEU A 182 13.19 -6.74 -8.38
C LEU A 182 11.72 -6.33 -8.59
N LYS A 183 11.49 -5.11 -9.11
CA LYS A 183 10.15 -4.53 -9.35
C LYS A 183 9.26 -4.47 -8.10
N ALA A 184 9.86 -4.27 -6.92
CA ALA A 184 9.16 -4.19 -5.64
C ALA A 184 8.50 -2.82 -5.43
N SER A 185 7.26 -2.68 -5.89
CA SER A 185 6.52 -1.41 -5.92
C SER A 185 6.19 -0.83 -4.54
N GLY A 186 6.24 -1.63 -3.48
CA GLY A 186 5.99 -1.19 -2.11
C GLY A 186 7.15 -0.47 -1.44
N ARG A 187 8.38 -0.55 -1.98
CA ARG A 187 9.59 -0.06 -1.30
C ARG A 187 9.50 1.41 -0.90
N ALA A 188 9.08 2.30 -1.80
CA ALA A 188 8.93 3.72 -1.47
C ALA A 188 7.87 3.94 -0.37
N GLY A 189 6.76 3.21 -0.43
CA GLY A 189 5.68 3.26 0.55
C GLY A 189 6.13 2.81 1.94
N TRP A 190 6.93 1.74 2.04
CA TRP A 190 7.43 1.25 3.32
C TRP A 190 8.46 2.19 3.95
N GLN A 191 9.29 2.85 3.14
CA GLN A 191 10.17 3.91 3.64
C GLN A 191 9.37 5.14 4.09
N ILE A 192 8.28 5.49 3.40
CA ILE A 192 7.35 6.52 3.88
C ILE A 192 6.70 6.11 5.22
N LEU A 193 6.29 4.84 5.37
CA LEU A 193 5.77 4.32 6.64
C LEU A 193 6.81 4.41 7.77
N ALA A 194 8.06 4.02 7.49
CA ALA A 194 9.16 4.10 8.44
C ALA A 194 9.44 5.54 8.91
N GLY A 195 9.30 6.53 8.02
CA GLY A 195 9.43 7.94 8.36
C GLY A 195 8.26 8.49 9.17
N ALA A 196 7.06 7.90 9.04
CA ALA A 196 5.90 8.28 9.83
C ALA A 196 5.89 7.67 11.23
N ALA A 197 6.45 6.46 11.39
CA ALA A 197 6.50 5.74 12.67
C ALA A 197 7.70 6.11 13.56
N GLU A 198 8.51 7.11 13.19
CA GLU A 198 9.65 7.52 14.01
C GLU A 198 9.21 7.95 15.41
N GLY A 199 9.68 7.24 16.44
CA GLY A 199 9.37 7.54 17.83
C GLY A 199 7.93 7.21 18.26
N ALA A 200 7.15 6.52 17.40
CA ALA A 200 5.77 6.12 17.71
C ALA A 200 5.67 4.83 18.55
N ASP A 201 6.77 4.11 18.74
CA ASP A 201 6.87 2.87 19.55
C ASP A 201 5.78 1.82 19.22
N LEU A 202 5.51 1.64 17.92
CA LEU A 202 4.47 0.74 17.41
C LEU A 202 4.95 -0.72 17.42
N GLY A 203 4.04 -1.63 17.76
CA GLY A 203 4.25 -3.07 17.56
C GLY A 203 3.80 -3.50 16.17
N GLY A 204 4.52 -4.44 15.54
CA GLY A 204 4.15 -5.04 14.26
C GLY A 204 3.49 -6.41 14.42
N ALA A 205 2.64 -6.77 13.47
CA ALA A 205 2.17 -8.13 13.26
C ALA A 205 2.06 -8.45 11.76
N LEU A 206 2.64 -9.57 11.34
CA LEU A 206 2.48 -10.11 9.99
C LEU A 206 1.20 -10.94 9.92
N LEU A 207 0.30 -10.59 9.00
CA LEU A 207 -0.99 -11.26 8.81
C LEU A 207 -1.01 -12.18 7.58
N TYR A 208 -0.20 -11.87 6.56
CA TYR A 208 -0.14 -12.65 5.33
C TYR A 208 1.20 -12.44 4.63
N GLU A 209 1.74 -13.52 4.06
CA GLU A 209 2.87 -13.52 3.14
C GLU A 209 2.71 -14.70 2.16
N ASP A 210 2.65 -14.43 0.87
CA ASP A 210 2.70 -15.46 -0.19
C ASP A 210 3.04 -14.84 -1.55
N ALA A 211 3.37 -15.66 -2.55
CA ALA A 211 3.64 -15.23 -3.91
C ALA A 211 2.98 -16.12 -5.00
N PRO A 212 1.63 -16.29 -4.98
CA PRO A 212 0.91 -17.23 -5.86
C PRO A 212 1.09 -16.93 -7.35
N TYR A 213 1.36 -15.67 -7.72
CA TYR A 213 1.58 -15.25 -9.11
C TYR A 213 3.05 -14.90 -9.41
N GLY A 214 3.98 -15.31 -8.54
CA GLY A 214 5.37 -14.89 -8.61
C GLY A 214 5.62 -13.43 -8.21
N VAL A 215 4.60 -12.77 -7.64
CA VAL A 215 4.66 -11.45 -7.02
C VAL A 215 4.44 -11.61 -5.52
N GLY A 216 5.33 -11.07 -4.70
CA GLY A 216 5.20 -11.16 -3.24
C GLY A 216 4.09 -10.23 -2.71
N TYR A 217 3.10 -10.82 -2.05
CA TYR A 217 2.04 -10.09 -1.34
C TYR A 217 2.28 -10.22 0.16
N VAL A 218 2.35 -9.07 0.84
CA VAL A 218 2.57 -8.98 2.27
C VAL A 218 1.48 -8.12 2.89
N VAL A 219 0.88 -8.58 3.99
CA VAL A 219 -0.05 -7.77 4.80
C VAL A 219 0.45 -7.77 6.23
N ALA A 220 0.68 -6.59 6.78
CA ALA A 220 1.09 -6.39 8.16
C ALA A 220 0.34 -5.21 8.78
N THR A 221 0.22 -5.21 10.11
CA THR A 221 -0.42 -4.14 10.89
C THR A 221 0.53 -3.60 11.92
N TRP A 222 0.53 -2.28 12.11
CA TRP A 222 1.26 -1.60 13.17
C TRP A 222 0.26 -0.90 14.10
N SER A 223 0.45 -1.01 15.41
CA SER A 223 -0.42 -0.41 16.44
C SER A 223 0.29 -0.18 17.75
#